data_AF-A0A814VE29-F1
#
_entry.id   AF-A0A814VE29-F1
#
_cell.length_a   1.000
_cell.length_b   1.000
_cell.length_c   1.000
_cell.angle_alpha   90.00
_cell.angle_beta   90.00
_cell.angle_gamma   90.00
#
_symmetry.space_group_name_H-M   'P 1'
#
loop_
_entity.id
_entity.type
_entity.pdbx_description
1 polymer ?
#
loop_
_entity_poly.entity_id
_entity_poly.type
_entity_poly.pdbx_seq_one_letter_code
_entity_poly.pdbx_strand_id
1 'polypeptide(L)' 'MGKPAVVHVEYCGSFEVTLNNKVIFSKLDTGKFPAFDKVAEEVDNAAQGRDVQTVTETDKGSSCTIL' A
#
# COMPACT_ATOMS: atom_id res chain seq x y z
N MET A 1 -13.22 -5.99 17.11
CA MET A 1 -12.47 -7.08 16.41
C MET A 1 -12.11 -6.52 15.05
N GLY A 2 -10.88 -6.04 14.87
CA GLY A 2 -10.44 -5.39 13.62
C GLY A 2 -10.32 -6.40 12.50
N LYS A 3 -10.73 -6.04 11.28
CA LYS A 3 -10.54 -6.89 10.10
C LYS A 3 -9.04 -6.98 9.77
N PRO A 4 -8.53 -8.14 9.32
CA PRO A 4 -7.13 -8.28 8.94
C PRO A 4 -6.83 -7.42 7.70
N ALA A 5 -5.66 -6.78 7.70
CA ALA A 5 -5.08 -6.17 6.50
C ALA A 5 -4.68 -7.27 5.51
N VAL A 6 -4.97 -7.09 4.22
CA VAL A 6 -4.67 -8.09 3.18
C VAL A 6 -3.85 -7.46 2.07
N VAL A 7 -2.60 -7.90 1.91
CA VAL A 7 -1.74 -7.43 0.82
C VAL A 7 -1.90 -8.38 -0.36
N HIS A 8 -2.28 -7.85 -1.53
CA HIS A 8 -2.34 -8.62 -2.77
C HIS A 8 -1.09 -8.30 -3.61
N VAL A 9 -0.24 -9.29 -3.81
CA VAL A 9 0.93 -9.17 -4.69
C VAL A 9 0.66 -9.99 -5.94
N GLU A 10 0.45 -9.30 -7.05
CA GLU A 10 0.16 -9.93 -8.34
C GLU A 10 1.46 -10.18 -9.11
N TYR A 11 1.55 -11.35 -9.76
CA TYR A 11 2.78 -11.93 -10.30
C TYR A 11 3.18 -11.33 -11.66
N CYS A 12 3.39 -10.01 -11.75
CA CYS A 12 4.08 -9.35 -12.88
C CYS A 12 4.34 -7.85 -12.63
N GLY A 13 5.00 -7.50 -11.53
CA GLY A 13 5.42 -6.11 -11.28
C GLY A 13 4.34 -5.16 -10.76
N SER A 14 3.08 -5.61 -10.68
CA SER A 14 2.01 -4.95 -9.92
C SER A 14 2.16 -5.24 -8.43
N PHE A 15 1.99 -4.19 -7.63
CA PHE A 15 1.97 -4.28 -6.18
C PHE A 15 0.80 -3.43 -5.70
N GLU A 16 -0.21 -4.06 -5.10
CA GLU A 16 -1.44 -3.42 -4.65
C GLU A 16 -1.69 -3.69 -3.18
N VAL A 17 -1.95 -2.62 -2.42
CA VAL A 17 -2.26 -2.74 -0.99
C VAL A 17 -3.75 -2.53 -0.81
N THR A 18 -4.43 -3.52 -0.22
CA THR A 18 -5.88 -3.47 0.02
C THR A 18 -6.18 -3.54 1.51
N LEU A 19 -6.88 -2.54 2.04
CA LEU A 19 -7.36 -2.54 3.42
C LEU A 19 -8.88 -2.43 3.43
N ASN A 20 -9.56 -3.27 4.21
CA ASN A 20 -11.03 -3.25 4.30
C ASN A 20 -11.75 -3.31 2.93
N ASN A 21 -11.22 -4.09 1.98
CA ASN A 21 -11.70 -4.21 0.59
C ASN A 21 -11.56 -2.93 -0.26
N LYS A 22 -10.74 -1.96 0.17
CA LYS A 22 -10.40 -0.77 -0.59
C LYS A 22 -8.91 -0.79 -0.94
N VAL A 23 -8.59 -0.61 -2.22
CA VAL A 23 -7.20 -0.41 -2.64
C VAL A 23 -6.74 0.95 -2.13
N ILE A 24 -5.72 0.95 -1.29
CA ILE A 24 -5.11 2.15 -0.71
C ILE A 24 -3.80 2.53 -1.41
N PHE A 25 -3.21 1.63 -2.20
CA PHE A 25 -2.02 1.91 -3.00
C PHE A 25 -1.93 0.98 -4.21
N SER A 26 -1.44 1.52 -5.33
CA SER A 26 -1.09 0.77 -6.53
C SER A 26 0.26 1.26 -7.07
N LYS A 27 1.18 0.31 -7.22
CA LYS A 27 2.49 0.56 -7.85
C LYS A 27 2.36 0.84 -9.35
N LEU A 28 1.30 0.35 -10.00
CA LEU A 28 1.09 0.63 -11.42
C LEU A 28 0.79 2.12 -11.66
N ASP A 29 0.09 2.77 -10.73
CA ASP A 29 -0.24 4.19 -10.82
C ASP A 29 0.95 5.09 -10.49
N THR A 30 1.77 4.69 -9.51
CA THR A 30 2.87 5.50 -8.99
C THR A 30 4.23 5.17 -9.60
N GLY A 31 4.37 4.01 -10.25
CA GLY A 31 5.61 3.49 -10.82
C GLY A 31 6.64 3.02 -9.77
N LYS A 32 6.34 3.15 -8.48
CA LYS A 32 7.27 2.86 -7.37
C LYS A 32 6.56 2.10 -6.23
N PHE A 33 7.34 1.55 -5.32
CA PHE A 33 6.80 1.01 -4.07
C PHE A 33 6.28 2.14 -3.16
N PRO A 34 5.30 1.87 -2.28
CA PRO A 34 4.83 2.87 -1.34
C PRO A 34 5.88 3.16 -0.26
N ALA A 35 5.77 4.30 0.40
CA ALA A 35 6.45 4.50 1.67
C ALA A 35 5.88 3.52 2.71
N PHE A 36 6.71 2.61 3.20
CA PHE A 36 6.27 1.54 4.09
C PHE A 36 5.67 2.05 5.41
N ASP A 37 6.24 3.12 5.98
CA ASP A 37 5.72 3.74 7.20
C ASP A 37 4.26 4.23 7.01
N LYS A 38 3.95 4.81 5.85
CA LYS A 38 2.61 5.29 5.53
C LYS A 38 1.61 4.15 5.39
N VAL A 39 2.03 3.03 4.80
CA VAL A 39 1.20 1.83 4.73
C VAL A 39 0.94 1.27 6.13
N ALA A 40 1.95 1.26 7.00
CA ALA A 40 1.81 0.77 8.37
C ALA A 40 0.85 1.65 9.22
N GLU A 41 0.91 2.98 9.06
CA GLU A 41 -0.04 3.91 9.68
C GLU A 41 -1.48 3.59 9.26
N GLU A 42 -1.72 3.33 7.98
CA GLU A 42 -3.05 2.99 7.47
C GLU A 42 -3.54 1.61 7.94
N VAL A 43 -2.63 0.66 8.12
CA VAL A 43 -2.95 -0.65 8.73
C VAL A 43 -3.39 -0.46 10.19
N ASP A 44 -2.71 0.38 10.97
CA ASP A 44 -3.11 0.68 12.35
C ASP A 44 -4.47 1.39 12.40
N ASN A 45 -4.69 2.38 11.52
CA ASN A 45 -5.99 3.04 11.38
C ASN A 45 -7.10 2.03 11.07
N ALA A 46 -6.88 1.12 10.11
CA ALA A 46 -7.81 0.05 9.79
C ALA A 46 -8.11 -0.88 10.98
N ALA A 47 -7.07 -1.25 11.73
CA ALA A 47 -7.18 -2.12 12.90
C ALA A 47 -7.98 -1.47 14.04
N GLN A 48 -7.86 -0.14 14.19
CA GLN A 48 -8.64 0.66 15.14
C GLN A 48 -10.08 0.95 14.66
N GLY A 49 -10.45 0.52 13.45
CA GLY A 49 -11.77 0.78 12.86
C GLY A 49 -11.94 2.20 12.31
N ARG A 50 -10.84 2.91 12.07
CA ARG A 50 -10.85 4.22 11.41
C ARG A 50 -10.90 4.05 9.89
N ASP A 51 -11.30 5.13 9.22
CA ASP A 51 -11.33 5.15 7.75
C ASP A 51 -9.91 5.16 7.20
N VAL A 52 -9.68 4.36 6.16
CA VAL A 52 -8.36 4.22 5.51
C VAL A 52 -8.25 5.16 4.31
N GLN A 53 -7.15 5.88 4.24
CA GLN A 53 -6.81 6.85 3.22
C GLN A 53 -5.95 6.20 2.12
N THR A 54 -5.94 6.82 0.94
CA THR A 54 -5.05 6.41 -0.13
C THR A 54 -3.63 6.90 0.18
N VAL A 55 -2.66 6.00 0.14
CA VAL A 55 -1.24 6.33 0.26
C VAL A 55 -0.75 6.82 -1.10
N THR A 56 -0.21 8.04 -1.16
CA THR A 56 0.41 8.61 -2.37
C THR A 56 1.92 8.76 -2.23
N GLU A 57 2.42 8.67 -1.00
CA GLU A 57 3.84 8.70 -0.70
C GLU A 57 4.51 7.39 -1.17
N THR A 58 5.58 7.54 -1.93
CA THR A 58 6.37 6.44 -2.46
C THR A 58 7.72 6.37 -1.78
N ASP A 59 8.33 5.19 -1.81
CA ASP A 59 9.67 5.01 -1.31
C ASP A 59 10.64 5.96 -2.03
N LYS A 60 11.36 6.77 -1.24
CA LYS A 60 12.33 7.75 -1.75
C LYS A 60 13.61 7.08 -2.24
N GLY A 61 13.82 5.81 -1.92
CA GLY A 61 15.04 5.04 -2.11
C GLY A 61 14.91 3.97 -3.17
N SER A 62 14.52 4.31 -4.40
CA SER A 62 14.92 3.58 -5.62
C SER A 62 14.49 4.37 -6.85
N SER A 63 15.47 4.90 -7.59
CA SER A 63 15.26 5.15 -9.01
C SER A 63 15.02 3.78 -9.66
N CYS A 64 13.86 3.57 -10.24
CA CYS A 64 13.59 2.37 -11.02
C CYS A 64 14.56 2.31 -12.21
N THR A 65 15.69 1.66 -12.04
CA THR A 65 16.47 1.10 -13.14
C THR A 65 16.04 -0.36 -13.24
N ILE A 66 15.25 -0.67 -14.27
CA ILE A 66 15.25 -2.01 -14.84
C ILE A 66 16.65 -2.16 -15.45
N LEU A 67 17.51 -2.98 -14.83
CA LEU A 67 18.79 -3.43 -15.36
C LEU A 67 18.59 -4.76 -16.07
#